data_AF-A0A0N9VWC9-F1
#
_entry.id   AF-A0A0N9VWC9-F1
#
_cell.length_a   1.000
_cell.length_b   1.000
_cell.length_c   1.000
_cell.angle_alpha   90.00
_cell.angle_beta   90.00
_cell.angle_gamma   90.00
#
_symmetry.space_group_name_H-M   'P 1'
#
loop_
_entity.id
_entity.type
_entity.pdbx_description
1 polymer ?
#
loop_
_entity_poly.entity_id
_entity_poly.type
_entity_poly.pdbx_seq_one_letter_code
_entity_poly.pdbx_strand_id
1 'polypeptide(L)'
;MADEARVLVIFQRAQDRLKEVLEMSDQDANRIIRFIKKNGWVVSGKLKKGYPQLEGERMAERVVAAVRSAFENREMGGGEE
;
A
#
# COMPACT_ATOMS: atom_id res chain seq x y z
N MET A 1 19.98 7.75 9.31
CA MET A 1 19.31 8.74 8.44
C MET A 1 19.06 8.27 7.00
N ALA A 2 19.69 7.19 6.50
CA ALA A 2 19.40 6.66 5.15
C ALA A 2 18.14 5.77 5.08
N ASP A 3 17.62 5.29 6.22
CA ASP A 3 16.51 4.33 6.25
C ASP A 3 15.13 4.98 6.05
N GLU A 4 14.97 6.24 6.48
CA GLU A 4 13.70 6.96 6.38
C GLU A 4 13.38 7.40 4.94
N ALA A 5 14.39 7.83 4.18
CA ALA A 5 14.24 8.17 2.77
C ALA A 5 13.81 6.96 1.92
N ARG A 6 14.29 5.76 2.28
CA ARG A 6 13.93 4.51 1.62
C ARG A 6 12.45 4.16 1.81
N VAL A 7 11.94 4.39 3.02
CA VAL A 7 10.53 4.17 3.33
C VAL A 7 9.64 5.12 2.53
N LEU A 8 10.03 6.39 2.39
CA LEU A 8 9.25 7.38 1.62
C LEU A 8 9.08 7.00 0.15
N VAL A 9 10.16 6.54 -0.51
CA VAL A 9 10.10 6.11 -1.92
C VAL A 9 9.17 4.89 -2.10
N ILE A 10 9.24 3.94 -1.19
CA ILE A 10 8.38 2.75 -1.21
C ILE A 10 6.91 3.13 -0.99
N PHE A 11 6.65 4.07 -0.08
CA PHE A 11 5.31 4.61 0.15
C PHE A 11 4.75 5.28 -1.11
N GLN A 12 5.57 6.05 -1.83
CA GLN A 12 5.14 6.71 -3.06
C GLN A 12 4.75 5.68 -4.13
N ARG A 13 5.53 4.60 -4.30
CA ARG A 13 5.17 3.50 -5.22
C ARG A 13 3.90 2.78 -4.82
N ALA A 14 3.71 2.53 -3.53
CA ALA A 14 2.48 1.93 -3.03
C ALA A 14 1.27 2.84 -3.27
N GLN A 15 1.42 4.16 -3.13
CA GLN A 15 0.36 5.13 -3.45
C GLN A 15 0.00 5.08 -4.93
N ASP A 16 0.99 5.09 -5.82
CA ASP A 16 0.77 5.07 -7.28
C ASP A 16 -0.05 3.83 -7.69
N ARG A 17 0.35 2.65 -7.19
CA ARG A 17 -0.40 1.40 -7.41
C ARG A 17 -1.80 1.43 -6.81
N LEU A 18 -1.98 2.01 -5.62
CA LEU A 18 -3.33 2.15 -5.04
C LEU A 18 -4.22 3.07 -5.87
N LYS A 19 -3.65 4.13 -6.42
CA LYS A 19 -4.34 5.09 -7.26
C LYS A 19 -4.81 4.44 -8.55
N GLU A 20 -4.01 3.57 -9.16
CA GLU A 20 -4.43 2.78 -10.32
C GLU A 20 -5.57 1.79 -10.01
N VAL A 21 -5.59 1.22 -8.80
CA VAL A 21 -6.58 0.20 -8.42
C VAL A 21 -7.90 0.79 -7.91
N LEU A 22 -7.86 1.96 -7.25
CA LEU A 22 -8.99 2.53 -6.54
C LEU A 22 -9.38 3.95 -6.97
N GLU A 23 -8.68 4.54 -7.94
CA GLU A 23 -8.94 5.90 -8.47
C GLU A 23 -9.12 6.96 -7.36
N MET A 24 -8.38 6.80 -6.26
CA MET A 24 -8.54 7.60 -5.05
C MET A 24 -7.53 8.74 -4.94
N SER A 25 -7.83 9.69 -4.06
CA SER A 25 -6.88 10.75 -3.69
C SER A 25 -5.64 10.18 -3.02
N ASP A 26 -4.49 10.80 -3.27
CA ASP A 26 -3.21 10.48 -2.64
C ASP A 26 -3.31 10.45 -1.11
N GLN A 27 -4.15 11.31 -0.51
CA GLN A 27 -4.35 11.36 0.93
C GLN A 27 -4.97 10.08 1.48
N ASP A 28 -5.98 9.53 0.79
CA ASP A 28 -6.64 8.28 1.18
C ASP A 28 -5.72 7.08 0.98
N ALA A 29 -4.99 7.03 -0.13
CA ALA A 29 -4.00 5.99 -0.39
C ALA A 29 -2.95 5.93 0.72
N ASN A 30 -2.42 7.09 1.13
CA ASN A 30 -1.41 7.17 2.20
C ASN A 30 -1.97 6.68 3.55
N ARG A 31 -3.24 7.00 3.83
CA ARG A 31 -3.94 6.59 5.06
C ARG A 31 -4.13 5.08 5.11
N ILE A 32 -4.52 4.47 3.98
CA ILE A 32 -4.68 3.02 3.82
C ILE A 32 -3.34 2.30 4.00
N ILE A 33 -2.29 2.73 3.28
CA ILE A 33 -0.96 2.12 3.37
C ILE A 33 -0.45 2.13 4.80
N ARG A 34 -0.59 3.28 5.49
CA ARG A 34 -0.16 3.41 6.89
C ARG A 34 -0.95 2.50 7.82
N PHE A 35 -2.26 2.33 7.58
CA PHE A 35 -3.11 1.44 8.35
C PHE A 35 -2.74 -0.04 8.13
N ILE A 36 -2.62 -0.46 6.87
CA ILE A 36 -2.25 -1.83 6.50
C ILE A 36 -0.88 -2.19 7.10
N LYS A 37 0.12 -1.32 6.92
CA LYS A 37 1.46 -1.53 7.48
C LYS A 37 1.43 -1.60 9.00
N LYS A 38 0.71 -0.69 9.67
CA LYS A 38 0.59 -0.68 11.14
C LYS A 38 -0.13 -1.92 11.68
N ASN A 39 -1.08 -2.45 10.93
CA ASN A 39 -1.92 -3.59 11.31
C ASN A 39 -1.36 -4.94 10.82
N GLY A 40 -0.12 -4.97 10.31
CA GLY A 40 0.57 -6.19 9.90
C GLY A 40 0.12 -6.77 8.55
N TRP A 41 -0.10 -5.93 7.55
CA TRP A 41 -0.57 -6.33 6.21
C TRP A 41 -2.04 -6.82 6.17
N VAL A 42 -2.88 -6.28 7.06
CA VAL A 42 -4.29 -6.70 7.19
C VAL A 42 -5.23 -5.50 7.10
N VAL A 43 -6.26 -5.60 6.25
CA VAL A 43 -7.36 -4.63 6.18
C VAL A 43 -8.27 -4.81 7.40
N SER A 44 -8.14 -3.91 8.39
CA SER A 44 -9.00 -3.92 9.58
C SER A 44 -10.43 -3.53 9.24
N GLY A 45 -11.42 -4.02 10.00
CA GLY A 45 -12.83 -3.66 9.84
C GLY A 45 -13.09 -2.14 9.98
N LYS A 46 -12.25 -1.42 10.72
CA LYS A 46 -12.28 0.05 10.79
C LYS A 46 -11.95 0.70 9.45
N LEU A 47 -10.99 0.13 8.71
CA LEU A 47 -10.60 0.61 7.39
C LEU A 47 -11.73 0.32 6.39
N LYS A 48 -12.32 -0.88 6.46
CA LYS A 48 -13.47 -1.25 5.63
C LYS A 48 -14.67 -0.32 5.82
N LYS A 49 -14.95 0.10 7.07
CA LYS A 49 -16.00 1.10 7.35
C LYS A 49 -15.75 2.47 6.70
N GLY A 50 -14.50 2.89 6.59
CA GLY A 50 -14.14 4.15 5.92
C GLY A 50 -14.07 4.03 4.40
N TYR A 51 -13.84 2.81 3.89
CA TYR A 51 -13.63 2.51 2.49
C TYR A 51 -14.45 1.26 2.12
N PRO A 52 -15.75 1.41 1.76
CA PRO A 52 -16.62 0.27 1.46
C PRO A 52 -16.11 -0.57 0.27
N GLN A 53 -15.35 0.03 -0.64
CA GLN A 53 -14.61 -0.69 -1.69
C GLN A 53 -13.62 -1.75 -1.16
N LEU A 54 -13.15 -1.63 0.08
CA LEU A 54 -12.30 -2.62 0.75
C LEU A 54 -13.10 -3.65 1.57
N GLU A 55 -14.44 -3.58 1.60
CA GLU A 55 -15.26 -4.62 2.24
C GLU A 55 -15.13 -5.96 1.52
N GLY A 56 -15.07 -5.92 0.19
CA GLY A 56 -14.84 -7.09 -0.64
C GLY A 56 -13.48 -7.72 -0.37
N GLU A 57 -13.48 -8.98 0.03
CA GLU A 57 -12.27 -9.75 0.35
C GLU A 57 -11.24 -9.71 -0.79
N ARG A 58 -11.68 -9.94 -2.02
CA ARG A 58 -10.83 -9.84 -3.22
C ARG A 58 -10.18 -8.47 -3.39
N MET A 59 -10.89 -7.39 -3.06
CA MET A 59 -10.35 -6.04 -3.22
C MET A 59 -9.38 -5.72 -2.09
N ALA A 60 -9.73 -6.10 -0.86
CA ALA A 60 -8.84 -5.98 0.29
C ALA A 60 -7.52 -6.73 0.08
N GLU A 61 -7.57 -7.97 -0.38
CA GLU A 61 -6.38 -8.76 -0.71
C GLU A 61 -5.59 -8.14 -1.85
N ARG A 62 -6.24 -7.68 -2.91
CA ARG A 62 -5.56 -7.04 -4.05
C ARG A 62 -4.82 -5.76 -3.62
N VAL A 63 -5.42 -4.97 -2.73
CA VAL A 63 -4.81 -3.76 -2.19
C VAL A 63 -3.63 -4.11 -1.29
N VAL A 64 -3.79 -5.07 -0.37
CA VAL A 64 -2.68 -5.55 0.47
C VAL A 64 -1.55 -6.07 -0.40
N ALA A 65 -1.84 -6.89 -1.42
CA ALA A 65 -0.85 -7.42 -2.34
C ALA A 65 -0.15 -6.31 -3.15
N ALA A 66 -0.89 -5.30 -3.62
CA ALA A 66 -0.32 -4.16 -4.35
C ALA A 66 0.64 -3.35 -3.46
N VAL A 67 0.25 -3.07 -2.22
CA VAL A 67 1.11 -2.41 -1.23
C VAL A 67 2.30 -3.30 -0.93
N ARG A 68 2.07 -4.53 -0.49
CA ARG A 68 3.12 -5.45 -0.06
C ARG A 68 4.13 -5.70 -1.17
N SER A 69 3.68 -5.85 -2.42
CA SER A 69 4.55 -5.94 -3.60
C SER A 69 5.38 -4.66 -3.79
N ALA A 70 4.86 -3.45 -3.57
CA ALA A 70 5.69 -2.24 -3.62
C ALA A 70 6.80 -2.22 -2.54
N PHE A 71 6.58 -2.89 -1.41
CA PHE A 71 7.57 -3.04 -0.33
C PHE A 71 8.52 -4.23 -0.53
N GLU A 72 8.07 -5.34 -1.14
CA GLU A 72 8.84 -6.57 -1.39
C GLU A 72 9.62 -6.54 -2.73
N ASN A 73 9.14 -5.82 -3.76
CA ASN A 73 9.78 -5.69 -5.08
C ASN A 73 11.12 -4.92 -5.04
N ARG A 74 11.70 -4.71 -3.86
CA ARG A 74 13.06 -4.22 -3.71
C ARG A 74 14.07 -5.34 -3.48
N GLU A 75 13.64 -6.57 -3.19
CA GLU A 75 14.57 -7.70 -3.10
C GLU A 75 15.09 -8.15 -4.48
N MET A 76 14.42 -7.75 -5.58
CA MET A 76 14.84 -8.00 -6.97
C MET A 76 14.88 -6.71 -7.82
N GLY A 77 15.67 -5.71 -7.40
CA GLY A 77 15.82 -4.47 -8.18
C GLY A 77 17.11 -3.71 -7.90
N GLY A 78 18.17 -4.46 -7.58
CA GLY A 78 19.53 -3.95 -7.36
C GLY A 78 20.50 -4.35 -8.46
N GLY A 79 20.04 -4.59 -9.68
CA GLY A 79 20.94 -4.90 -10.78
C GLY A 79 20.20 -4.99 -12.10
N GLU A 80 20.08 -3.86 -12.78
CA GLU A 80 20.08 -3.76 -14.25
C GLU A 80 20.75 -2.42 -14.58
N GLU A 81 22.09 -2.52 -14.69
CA GLU A 81 23.07 -1.77 -15.52
C GLU A 81 22.79 -0.31 -15.94
#